data_AF-A0A952W8T4-F1
#
_entry.id   AF-A0A952W8T4-F1
#
_cell.length_a   1.000
_cell.length_b   1.000
_cell.length_c   1.000
_cell.angle_alpha   90.00
_cell.angle_beta   90.00
_cell.angle_gamma   90.00
#
_symmetry.space_group_name_H-M   'P 1'
#
loop_
_entity.id
_entity.type
_entity.pdbx_description
1 polymer ?
#
loop_
_entity_poly.entity_id
_entity_poly.type
_entity_poly.pdbx_seq_one_letter_code
_entity_poly.pdbx_strand_id
1 'polypeptide(L)'
;MMRPVPQHADHRPDPSAGFIAHPDDDEHDFLPEPTTSLPSWVPLGIAMFGFVVLMHTLIRSMRRSRARTSDMSRPPKERLSELRQEALKRRDPVESLMADATELCQRLASQLDAKAARLEQLIARAESMASNFDGRLAETPTPQRSTHPPADSRPSSAPAEPLMSRVYALADQGLSPRDIAQEVDQPQGHVELMLNLRRL
;
A
#
# COMPACT_ATOMS: atom_id res chain seq x y z
N MET A 1 -25.56 -65.92 -44.99
CA MET A 1 -24.11 -65.89 -44.68
C MET A 1 -23.50 -64.72 -45.43
N MET A 2 -23.39 -63.57 -44.76
CA MET A 2 -22.90 -62.31 -45.35
C MET A 2 -21.53 -61.99 -44.73
N ARG A 3 -20.52 -61.84 -45.60
CA ARG A 3 -19.13 -61.54 -45.23
C ARG A 3 -18.96 -60.05 -44.89
N PRO A 4 -18.04 -59.70 -43.97
CA PRO A 4 -17.81 -58.34 -43.49
C PRO A 4 -17.10 -57.44 -44.52
N VAL A 5 -17.46 -56.15 -44.46
CA VAL A 5 -16.91 -55.03 -45.24
C VAL A 5 -15.52 -54.64 -44.69
N PRO A 6 -14.49 -54.48 -45.54
CA PRO A 6 -13.19 -53.99 -45.10
C PRO A 6 -13.18 -52.46 -44.95
N GLN A 7 -12.74 -52.01 -43.77
CA GLN A 7 -12.26 -50.67 -43.46
C GLN A 7 -11.17 -50.25 -44.44
N HIS A 8 -11.34 -49.11 -45.10
CA HIS A 8 -10.22 -48.42 -45.75
C HIS A 8 -9.85 -47.17 -44.94
N ALA A 9 -8.60 -47.19 -44.49
CA ALA A 9 -7.98 -46.27 -43.59
C ALA A 9 -7.83 -44.88 -44.22
N ASP A 10 -8.15 -43.90 -43.39
CA ASP A 10 -7.99 -42.48 -43.59
C ASP A 10 -6.50 -42.15 -43.77
N HIS A 11 -6.18 -41.58 -44.94
CA HIS A 11 -4.82 -41.32 -45.38
C HIS A 11 -4.40 -39.94 -44.87
N ARG A 12 -3.58 -39.93 -43.80
CA ARG A 12 -2.85 -38.77 -43.30
C ARG A 12 -1.84 -38.28 -44.35
N PRO A 13 -1.85 -37.00 -44.77
CA PRO A 13 -0.72 -36.41 -45.46
C PRO A 13 0.42 -36.04 -44.50
N ASP A 14 1.62 -36.23 -45.02
CA ASP A 14 2.96 -36.14 -44.43
C ASP A 14 3.36 -34.71 -43.97
N PRO A 15 3.99 -34.52 -42.80
CA PRO A 15 4.49 -33.22 -42.32
C PRO A 15 5.87 -32.80 -42.88
N SER A 16 6.33 -33.37 -43.99
CA SER A 16 7.67 -33.10 -44.53
C SER A 16 7.66 -32.63 -45.99
N ALA A 17 7.25 -31.38 -46.21
CA ALA A 17 7.55 -30.65 -47.43
C ALA A 17 7.83 -29.19 -47.07
N GLY A 18 9.08 -28.78 -47.32
CA GLY A 18 9.67 -27.58 -46.76
C GLY A 18 9.03 -26.29 -47.23
N PHE A 19 8.78 -25.41 -46.27
CA PHE A 19 8.63 -23.99 -46.51
C PHE A 19 9.98 -23.33 -46.21
N ILE A 20 10.71 -23.05 -47.30
CA ILE A 20 11.88 -22.18 -47.29
C ILE A 20 11.33 -20.76 -47.18
N ALA A 21 11.36 -20.19 -45.98
CA ALA A 21 11.24 -18.76 -45.75
C ALA A 21 12.56 -18.23 -45.20
N HIS A 22 12.98 -17.14 -45.84
CA HIS A 22 14.12 -16.28 -45.55
C HIS A 22 14.48 -16.14 -44.07
N PRO A 23 15.75 -16.31 -43.69
CA PRO A 23 16.33 -15.73 -42.50
C PRO A 23 16.85 -14.34 -42.87
N ASP A 24 15.96 -13.37 -42.98
CA ASP A 24 16.34 -11.95 -43.00
C ASP A 24 15.78 -11.31 -41.73
N ASP A 25 16.74 -10.81 -40.96
CA ASP A 25 16.64 -9.72 -40.00
C ASP A 25 16.00 -10.03 -38.65
N ASP A 26 16.81 -10.72 -37.86
CA ASP A 26 17.12 -10.44 -36.46
C ASP A 26 17.10 -8.93 -36.09
N GLU A 27 15.94 -8.28 -36.09
CA GLU A 27 15.67 -7.10 -35.24
C GLU A 27 14.87 -7.56 -34.02
N HIS A 28 15.46 -8.50 -33.27
CA HIS A 28 15.27 -8.44 -31.83
C HIS A 28 15.82 -7.09 -31.41
N ASP A 29 14.90 -6.15 -31.14
CA ASP A 29 15.06 -4.98 -30.29
C ASP A 29 15.74 -5.45 -28.99
N PHE A 30 17.05 -5.60 -29.07
CA PHE A 30 17.95 -5.82 -27.97
C PHE A 30 18.01 -4.45 -27.30
N LEU A 31 16.95 -4.15 -26.53
CA LEU A 31 16.94 -3.04 -25.60
C LEU A 31 18.28 -3.11 -24.88
N PRO A 32 19.16 -2.10 -25.03
CA PRO A 32 20.46 -2.14 -24.43
C PRO A 32 20.23 -2.35 -22.93
N GLU A 33 20.62 -3.52 -22.43
CA GLU A 33 20.69 -3.78 -20.99
C GLU A 33 21.36 -2.54 -20.38
N PRO A 34 20.67 -1.78 -19.52
CA PRO A 34 21.23 -0.59 -18.94
C PRO A 34 22.42 -1.08 -18.13
N THR A 35 23.61 -0.96 -18.71
CA THR A 35 24.88 -1.15 -18.01
C THR A 35 24.94 -0.01 -17.02
N THR A 36 24.26 -0.22 -15.90
CA THR A 36 24.33 0.56 -14.67
C THR A 36 25.72 0.31 -14.11
N SER A 37 26.71 0.81 -14.84
CA SER A 37 28.05 1.03 -14.36
C SER A 37 27.88 1.95 -13.18
N LEU A 38 27.84 1.34 -11.99
CA LEU A 38 27.81 2.09 -10.74
C LEU A 38 28.94 3.08 -10.84
N PRO A 39 28.63 4.38 -10.74
CA PRO A 39 29.61 5.38 -11.09
C PRO A 39 30.78 5.21 -10.13
N SER A 40 31.99 5.12 -10.68
CA SER A 40 33.19 4.54 -10.02
C SER A 40 33.59 5.21 -8.70
N TRP A 41 32.99 6.35 -8.38
CA TRP A 41 33.14 7.08 -7.11
C TRP A 41 32.32 6.50 -5.94
N VAL A 42 31.28 5.70 -6.20
CA VAL A 42 30.46 5.07 -5.14
C VAL A 42 31.28 4.16 -4.21
N PRO A 43 32.07 3.19 -4.71
CA PRO A 43 32.91 2.38 -3.81
C PRO A 43 33.96 3.22 -3.07
N LEU A 44 34.46 4.29 -3.70
CA LEU A 44 35.39 5.23 -3.07
C LEU A 44 34.73 5.97 -1.89
N GLY A 45 33.48 6.38 -2.05
CA GLY A 45 32.69 7.06 -1.01
C GLY A 45 32.45 6.18 0.21
N ILE A 46 32.09 4.91 0.00
CA ILE A 46 31.87 3.95 1.10
C ILE A 46 33.17 3.67 1.85
N ALA A 47 34.28 3.48 1.15
CA ALA A 47 35.59 3.24 1.75
C ALA A 47 36.04 4.44 2.61
N MET A 48 35.88 5.66 2.11
CA MET A 48 36.21 6.89 2.83
C MET A 48 35.33 7.07 4.08
N PHE A 49 34.02 6.82 3.98
CA PHE A 49 33.12 6.90 5.13
C PHE A 49 33.48 5.87 6.21
N GLY A 50 33.74 4.62 5.81
CA GLY A 50 34.19 3.58 6.72
C GLY A 50 35.51 3.95 7.41
N PHE A 51 36.47 4.51 6.67
CA PHE A 51 37.74 4.96 7.22
C PHE A 51 37.58 6.11 8.22
N VAL A 52 36.69 7.08 7.96
CA VAL A 52 36.41 8.19 8.89
C VAL A 52 35.76 7.67 10.18
N VAL A 53 34.78 6.77 10.09
CA VAL A 53 34.13 6.17 11.27
C VAL A 53 35.12 5.32 12.07
N LEU A 54 35.95 4.53 11.38
CA LEU A 54 37.00 3.73 12.00
C LEU A 54 38.04 4.63 12.68
N MET A 55 38.54 5.65 11.99
CA MET A 55 39.52 6.58 12.55
C MET A 55 38.93 7.34 13.74
N HIS A 56 37.68 7.79 13.68
CA HIS A 56 37.01 8.46 14.78
C HIS A 56 36.84 7.54 16.00
N THR A 57 36.49 6.27 15.78
CA THR A 57 36.38 5.28 16.88
C THR A 57 37.75 4.94 17.48
N LEU A 58 38.80 4.81 16.67
CA LEU A 58 40.18 4.63 17.13
C LEU A 58 40.70 5.84 17.91
N ILE A 59 40.49 7.07 17.42
CA ILE A 59 40.90 8.29 18.14
C ILE A 59 40.17 8.40 19.48
N ARG A 60 38.85 8.13 19.51
CA ARG A 60 38.06 8.16 20.75
C ARG A 60 38.50 7.07 21.73
N SER A 61 38.85 5.89 21.23
CA SER A 61 39.37 4.77 22.01
C SER A 61 40.76 5.08 22.59
N MET A 62 41.69 5.59 21.77
CA MET A 62 43.04 5.93 22.19
C MET A 62 43.07 7.09 23.18
N ARG A 63 42.20 8.10 23.02
CA ARG A 63 42.05 9.17 24.02
C ARG A 63 41.57 8.62 25.37
N ARG A 64 40.69 7.60 25.38
CA ARG A 64 40.30 6.91 26.62
C ARG A 64 41.38 5.99 27.17
N SER A 65 42.17 5.36 26.31
CA SER A 65 43.21 4.41 26.71
C SER A 65 44.43 5.11 27.32
N ARG A 66 44.84 6.28 26.80
CA ARG A 66 45.96 7.06 27.35
C ARG A 66 45.71 7.57 28.78
N ALA A 67 44.46 7.70 29.20
CA ALA A 67 44.12 8.05 30.59
C ALA A 67 44.28 6.86 31.58
N ARG A 68 44.44 5.62 31.09
CA ARG A 68 44.50 4.42 31.93
C ARG A 68 45.93 4.01 32.31
N THR A 69 46.93 4.39 31.52
CA THR A 69 48.32 3.94 31.75
C THR A 69 49.01 4.67 32.90
N SER A 70 48.46 5.77 33.41
CA SER A 70 48.98 6.49 34.58
C SER A 70 48.42 6.01 35.93
N ASP A 71 47.52 5.01 35.95
CA ASP A 71 46.72 4.65 37.13
C ASP A 71 47.13 3.31 37.79
N MET A 72 48.40 2.94 37.69
CA MET A 72 48.94 1.72 38.31
C MET A 72 49.33 1.88 39.79
N SER A 73 49.21 3.08 40.37
CA SER A 73 49.55 3.33 41.79
C SER A 73 48.36 3.59 42.72
N ARG A 74 47.10 3.46 42.25
CA ARG A 74 45.92 3.65 43.12
C ARG A 74 45.61 2.42 43.99
N PRO A 75 45.27 2.61 45.28
CA PRO A 75 44.97 1.53 46.21
C PRO A 75 43.72 0.72 45.79
N PRO A 76 43.68 -0.61 46.01
CA PRO A 76 42.60 -1.50 45.55
C PRO A 76 41.19 -1.13 46.03
N LYS A 77 41.09 -0.46 47.19
CA LYS A 77 39.79 -0.04 47.77
C LYS A 77 39.14 1.10 46.98
N GLU A 78 39.93 2.01 46.42
CA GLU A 78 39.42 3.10 45.58
C GLU A 78 38.84 2.54 44.27
N ARG A 79 39.50 1.55 43.65
CA ARG A 79 39.01 0.88 42.45
C ARG A 79 37.65 0.21 42.64
N LEU A 80 37.40 -0.38 43.81
CA LEU A 80 36.10 -0.99 44.12
C LEU A 80 34.99 0.06 44.23
N SER A 81 35.31 1.23 44.82
CA SER A 81 34.36 2.34 44.94
C SER A 81 34.06 2.99 43.58
N GLU A 82 35.07 3.13 42.71
CA GLU A 82 34.92 3.65 41.36
C GLU A 82 34.11 2.69 40.47
N LEU A 83 34.39 1.38 40.54
CA LEU A 83 33.58 0.37 39.82
C LEU A 83 32.12 0.38 40.27
N ARG A 84 31.86 0.56 41.57
CA ARG A 84 30.50 0.67 42.09
C ARG A 84 29.82 1.96 41.63
N GLN A 85 30.53 3.07 41.58
CA GLN A 85 30.01 4.33 41.03
C GLN A 85 29.78 4.26 39.51
N GLU A 86 30.66 3.60 38.75
CA GLU A 86 30.45 3.37 37.32
C GLU A 86 29.25 2.46 37.06
N ALA A 87 29.04 1.43 37.89
CA ALA A 87 27.87 0.56 37.80
C ALA A 87 26.56 1.34 38.07
N LEU A 88 26.56 2.25 39.05
CA LEU A 88 25.41 3.13 39.31
C LEU A 88 25.16 4.09 38.13
N LYS A 89 26.21 4.75 37.62
CA LYS A 89 26.10 5.64 36.44
C LYS A 89 25.62 4.95 35.17
N ARG A 90 25.85 3.64 35.03
CA ARG A 90 25.32 2.84 33.91
C ARG A 90 23.90 2.36 34.13
N ARG A 91 23.46 2.28 35.39
CA ARG A 91 22.10 1.90 35.75
C ARG A 91 21.12 3.06 35.54
N ASP A 92 21.54 4.29 35.88
CA ASP A 92 20.75 5.52 35.68
C ASP A 92 20.16 5.67 34.26
N PRO A 93 20.91 5.49 33.15
CA PRO A 93 20.35 5.64 31.81
C PRO A 93 19.37 4.52 31.45
N VAL A 94 19.55 3.30 31.97
CA VAL A 94 18.60 2.20 31.72
C VAL A 94 17.31 2.45 32.49
N GLU A 95 17.41 2.93 33.72
CA GLU A 95 16.26 3.28 34.57
C GLU A 95 15.47 4.46 33.97
N SER A 96 16.16 5.48 33.45
CA SER A 96 15.56 6.56 32.68
C SER A 96 14.83 6.05 31.43
N LEU A 97 15.46 5.17 30.65
CA LEU A 97 14.82 4.62 29.44
C LEU A 97 13.59 3.76 29.78
N MET A 98 13.63 3.00 30.89
CA MET A 98 12.48 2.22 31.34
C MET A 98 11.34 3.13 31.81
N ALA A 99 11.67 4.24 32.48
CA ALA A 99 10.68 5.25 32.87
C ALA A 99 10.02 5.88 31.63
N ASP A 100 10.81 6.30 30.65
CA ASP A 100 10.31 6.86 29.37
C ASP A 100 9.43 5.84 28.62
N ALA A 101 9.85 4.57 28.56
CA ALA A 101 9.08 3.51 27.94
C ALA A 101 7.73 3.29 28.65
N THR A 102 7.73 3.35 29.99
CA THR A 102 6.51 3.21 30.80
C THR A 102 5.56 4.39 30.55
N GLU A 103 6.09 5.62 30.50
CA GLU A 103 5.32 6.81 30.19
C GLU A 103 4.71 6.74 28.79
N LEU A 104 5.48 6.32 27.78
CA LEU A 104 4.99 6.13 26.41
C LEU A 104 3.88 5.08 26.34
N CYS A 105 4.04 3.94 27.02
CA CYS A 105 3.01 2.90 27.10
C CYS A 105 1.73 3.43 27.74
N GLN A 106 1.84 4.20 28.83
CA GLN A 106 0.69 4.79 29.51
C GLN A 106 -0.01 5.85 28.64
N ARG A 107 0.77 6.65 27.90
CA ARG A 107 0.22 7.61 26.93
C ARG A 107 -0.49 6.90 25.78
N LEU A 108 0.08 5.81 25.24
CA LEU A 108 -0.55 5.02 24.19
C LEU A 108 -1.85 4.35 24.67
N ALA A 109 -1.87 3.80 25.88
CA ALA A 109 -3.08 3.24 26.49
C ALA A 109 -4.20 4.29 26.56
N SER A 110 -3.92 5.48 27.11
CA SER A 110 -4.92 6.56 27.18
C SER A 110 -5.44 7.01 25.81
N GLN A 111 -4.58 7.00 24.77
CA GLN A 111 -5.01 7.31 23.40
C GLN A 111 -5.90 6.22 22.81
N LEU A 112 -5.62 4.95 23.10
CA LEU A 112 -6.45 3.83 22.64
C LEU A 112 -7.82 3.87 23.32
N ASP A 113 -7.87 4.14 24.62
CA ASP A 113 -9.13 4.27 25.37
C ASP A 113 -10.00 5.41 24.80
N ALA A 114 -9.40 6.56 24.51
CA ALA A 114 -10.11 7.68 23.89
C ALA A 114 -10.66 7.33 22.50
N LYS A 115 -9.90 6.56 21.70
CA LYS A 115 -10.36 6.10 20.38
C LYS A 115 -11.47 5.05 20.50
N ALA A 116 -11.37 4.13 21.45
CA ALA A 116 -12.42 3.14 21.72
C ALA A 116 -13.74 3.81 22.11
N ALA A 117 -13.70 4.76 23.06
CA ALA A 117 -14.87 5.54 23.46
C ALA A 117 -15.51 6.30 22.28
N ARG A 118 -14.68 6.86 21.37
CA ARG A 118 -15.17 7.53 20.16
C ARG A 118 -15.85 6.56 19.20
N LEU A 119 -15.33 5.33 19.05
CA LEU A 119 -15.94 4.31 18.21
C LEU A 119 -17.28 3.84 18.79
N GLU A 120 -17.36 3.61 20.10
CA GLU A 120 -18.60 3.28 20.79
C GLU A 120 -19.68 4.34 20.58
N GLN A 121 -19.32 5.63 20.66
CA GLN A 121 -20.24 6.74 20.38
C GLN A 121 -20.73 6.74 18.92
N LEU A 122 -19.86 6.44 17.96
CA LEU A 122 -20.24 6.38 16.55
C LEU A 122 -21.16 5.20 16.27
N ILE A 123 -20.92 4.05 16.90
CA ILE A 123 -21.77 2.85 16.80
C ILE A 123 -23.15 3.16 17.39
N ALA A 124 -23.21 3.67 18.62
CA ALA A 124 -24.47 4.06 19.26
C ALA A 124 -25.26 5.08 18.42
N ARG A 125 -24.57 6.03 17.79
CA ARG A 125 -25.20 6.98 16.86
C ARG A 125 -25.74 6.28 15.61
N ALA A 126 -24.99 5.36 15.00
CA ALA A 126 -25.44 4.60 13.85
C ALA A 126 -26.68 3.76 14.17
N GLU A 127 -26.69 3.08 15.31
CA GLU A 127 -27.83 2.29 15.80
C GLU A 127 -29.07 3.16 16.02
N SER A 128 -28.91 4.34 16.64
CA SER A 128 -30.03 5.29 16.82
C SER A 128 -30.61 5.78 15.48
N MET A 129 -29.79 5.93 14.45
CA MET A 129 -30.27 6.29 13.11
C MET A 129 -31.02 5.12 12.47
N ALA A 130 -30.50 3.90 12.58
CA ALA A 130 -31.16 2.70 12.07
C ALA A 130 -32.55 2.50 12.69
N SER A 131 -32.68 2.63 14.02
CA SER A 131 -33.98 2.52 14.71
C SER A 131 -34.98 3.59 14.26
N ASN A 132 -34.50 4.80 13.94
CA ASN A 132 -35.36 5.86 13.43
C ASN A 132 -35.89 5.55 12.02
N PHE A 133 -35.09 4.92 11.17
CA PHE A 133 -35.53 4.49 9.83
C PHE A 133 -36.52 3.33 9.91
N ASP A 134 -36.29 2.34 10.77
CA ASP A 134 -37.21 1.23 10.99
C ASP A 134 -38.56 1.72 11.53
N GLY A 135 -38.57 2.70 12.46
CA GLY A 135 -39.79 3.32 12.95
C GLY A 135 -40.60 4.00 11.84
N ARG A 136 -39.93 4.74 10.93
CA ARG A 136 -40.60 5.39 9.79
C ARG A 136 -41.14 4.38 8.78
N LEU A 137 -40.43 3.27 8.55
CA LEU A 137 -40.91 2.20 7.68
C LEU A 137 -42.14 1.49 8.25
N ALA A 138 -42.15 1.26 9.57
CA ALA A 138 -43.29 0.68 10.27
C ALA A 138 -44.52 1.60 10.29
N GLU A 139 -44.32 2.93 10.34
CA GLU A 139 -45.41 3.92 10.29
C GLU A 139 -45.94 4.20 8.89
N THR A 140 -45.24 3.82 7.82
CA THR A 140 -45.81 3.89 6.46
C THR A 140 -47.05 2.99 6.43
N PRO A 141 -48.27 3.55 6.36
CA PRO A 141 -49.49 2.76 6.40
C PRO A 141 -49.47 1.87 5.17
N THR A 142 -49.52 0.56 5.36
CA THR A 142 -49.54 -0.44 4.30
C THR A 142 -50.52 0.00 3.22
N PRO A 143 -50.06 0.43 2.02
CA PRO A 143 -50.98 0.81 0.97
C PRO A 143 -51.73 -0.47 0.61
N GLN A 144 -53.03 -0.45 0.82
CA GLN A 144 -53.95 -1.53 0.49
C GLN A 144 -53.63 -1.99 -0.95
N ARG A 145 -53.14 -3.23 -1.03
CA ARG A 145 -52.60 -3.88 -2.23
C ARG A 145 -53.62 -3.84 -3.37
N SER A 146 -53.54 -2.81 -4.21
CA SER A 146 -54.23 -2.80 -5.49
C SER A 146 -53.52 -3.79 -6.40
N THR A 147 -54.18 -4.91 -6.67
CA THR A 147 -53.76 -5.94 -7.61
C THR A 147 -53.71 -5.37 -9.03
N HIS A 148 -52.62 -4.72 -9.40
CA HIS A 148 -52.33 -4.41 -10.80
C HIS A 148 -51.23 -5.37 -11.30
N PRO A 149 -51.42 -6.07 -12.42
CA PRO A 149 -50.42 -7.01 -12.96
C PRO A 149 -49.13 -6.28 -13.35
N PRO A 150 -47.97 -6.97 -13.28
CA PRO A 150 -46.65 -6.38 -13.46
C PRO A 150 -46.43 -6.04 -14.94
N ALA A 151 -46.37 -4.75 -15.25
CA ALA A 151 -45.82 -4.30 -16.52
C ALA A 151 -44.29 -4.33 -16.42
N ASP A 152 -43.67 -5.11 -17.30
CA ASP A 152 -42.23 -5.19 -17.55
C ASP A 152 -41.58 -3.81 -17.57
N SER A 153 -40.90 -3.46 -16.48
CA SER A 153 -40.03 -2.29 -16.42
C SER A 153 -38.65 -2.68 -16.96
N ARG A 154 -38.56 -2.90 -18.27
CA ARG A 154 -37.24 -2.95 -18.93
C ARG A 154 -36.62 -1.54 -18.86
N PRO A 155 -35.38 -1.38 -18.36
CA PRO A 155 -34.70 -0.09 -18.41
C PRO A 155 -34.50 0.28 -19.89
N SER A 156 -35.17 1.35 -20.32
CA SER A 156 -35.08 1.91 -21.65
C SER A 156 -33.68 2.49 -21.86
N SER A 157 -32.81 1.72 -22.50
CA SER A 157 -31.46 2.12 -22.90
C SER A 157 -31.51 2.90 -24.23
N ALA A 158 -31.83 4.21 -24.18
CA ALA A 158 -31.40 5.24 -25.16
C ALA A 158 -32.05 6.61 -24.86
N PRO A 159 -31.40 7.77 -25.14
CA PRO A 159 -29.98 8.02 -25.38
C PRO A 159 -29.35 8.81 -24.21
N ALA A 160 -28.36 8.23 -23.52
CA ALA A 160 -27.58 8.90 -22.47
C ALA A 160 -26.55 9.92 -23.00
N GLU A 161 -26.55 10.16 -24.32
CA GLU A 161 -25.64 11.08 -25.00
C GLU A 161 -25.65 12.54 -24.49
N PRO A 162 -26.77 13.14 -24.04
CA PRO A 162 -26.76 14.53 -23.57
C PRO A 162 -25.96 14.71 -22.27
N LEU A 163 -26.04 13.73 -21.37
CA LEU A 163 -25.34 13.77 -20.10
C LEU A 163 -23.85 13.48 -20.29
N MET A 164 -23.52 12.50 -21.14
CA MET A 164 -22.15 12.08 -21.40
C MET A 164 -21.34 13.17 -22.11
N SER A 165 -21.94 13.85 -23.09
CA SER A 165 -21.32 15.02 -23.72
C SER A 165 -21.08 16.17 -22.73
N ARG A 166 -22.01 16.44 -21.81
CA ARG A 166 -21.84 17.47 -20.76
C ARG A 166 -20.71 17.11 -19.79
N VAL A 167 -20.62 15.87 -19.35
CA VAL A 167 -19.53 15.38 -18.48
C VAL A 167 -18.17 15.55 -19.14
N TYR A 168 -18.04 15.22 -20.44
CA TYR A 168 -16.79 15.39 -21.17
C TYR A 168 -16.43 16.85 -21.42
N ALA A 169 -17.40 17.70 -21.75
CA ALA A 169 -17.16 19.13 -21.93
C ALA A 169 -16.66 19.81 -20.64
N LEU A 170 -17.17 19.40 -19.47
CA LEU A 170 -16.68 19.89 -18.18
C LEU A 170 -15.29 19.32 -17.83
N ALA A 171 -15.01 18.06 -18.19
CA ALA A 171 -13.68 17.49 -18.01
C ALA A 171 -12.63 18.17 -18.90
N ASP A 172 -12.99 18.55 -20.14
CA ASP A 172 -12.13 19.29 -21.06
C ASP A 172 -11.83 20.72 -20.56
N GLN A 173 -12.66 21.26 -19.66
CA GLN A 173 -12.39 22.52 -18.93
C GLN A 173 -11.45 22.33 -17.73
N GLY A 174 -11.04 21.09 -17.42
CA GLY A 174 -10.13 20.77 -16.30
C GLY A 174 -10.80 20.64 -14.93
N LEU A 175 -12.13 20.53 -14.87
CA LEU A 175 -12.86 20.31 -13.61
C LEU A 175 -12.55 18.92 -13.01
N SER A 176 -12.56 18.84 -11.67
CA SER A 176 -12.36 17.56 -10.99
C SER A 176 -13.62 16.67 -11.08
N PRO A 177 -13.51 15.33 -11.00
CA PRO A 177 -14.66 14.43 -11.06
C PRO A 177 -15.74 14.74 -10.01
N ARG A 178 -15.33 15.23 -8.83
CA ARG A 178 -16.24 15.63 -7.77
C ARG A 178 -17.03 16.89 -8.12
N ASP A 179 -16.39 17.88 -8.74
CA ASP A 179 -17.05 19.13 -9.14
C ASP A 179 -18.03 18.87 -10.29
N ILE A 180 -17.66 18.01 -11.23
CA ILE A 180 -18.53 17.57 -12.34
C ILE A 180 -19.77 16.83 -11.80
N ALA A 181 -19.58 15.95 -10.82
CA ALA A 181 -20.66 15.22 -10.17
C ALA A 181 -21.69 16.16 -9.50
N GLN A 182 -21.20 17.22 -8.85
CA GLN A 182 -22.05 18.23 -8.24
C GLN A 182 -22.81 19.08 -9.29
N GLU A 183 -22.15 19.45 -10.39
CA GLU A 183 -22.73 20.27 -11.46
C GLU A 183 -23.81 19.52 -12.27
N VAL A 184 -23.63 18.21 -12.47
CA VAL A 184 -24.53 17.37 -13.27
C VAL A 184 -25.58 16.66 -12.39
N ASP A 185 -25.52 16.84 -11.07
CA ASP A 185 -26.36 16.17 -10.06
C ASP A 185 -26.32 14.63 -10.20
N GLN A 186 -25.12 14.08 -10.28
CA GLN A 186 -24.87 12.64 -10.43
C GLN A 186 -23.90 12.12 -9.37
N PRO A 187 -23.97 10.83 -8.99
CA PRO A 187 -22.98 10.24 -8.09
C PRO A 187 -21.57 10.28 -8.68
N GLN A 188 -20.56 10.62 -7.85
CA GLN A 188 -19.15 10.71 -8.26
C GLN A 188 -18.66 9.44 -8.98
N GLY A 189 -19.00 8.26 -8.48
CA GLY A 189 -18.57 6.99 -9.10
C GLY A 189 -19.15 6.79 -10.51
N HIS A 190 -20.34 7.34 -10.80
CA HIS A 190 -20.92 7.29 -12.14
C HIS A 190 -20.14 8.20 -13.11
N VAL A 191 -19.75 9.39 -12.67
CA VAL A 191 -18.91 10.31 -13.45
C VAL A 191 -17.52 9.71 -13.71
N GLU A 192 -16.88 9.12 -12.69
CA GLU A 192 -15.59 8.44 -12.84
C GLU A 192 -15.65 7.29 -13.85
N LEU A 193 -16.72 6.49 -13.82
CA LEU A 193 -16.96 5.43 -14.78
C LEU A 193 -17.05 5.99 -16.21
N MET A 194 -17.82 7.07 -16.41
CA MET A 194 -17.96 7.72 -17.72
C MET A 194 -16.61 8.26 -18.24
N LEU A 195 -15.81 8.90 -17.38
CA LEU A 195 -14.49 9.40 -17.76
C LEU A 195 -13.50 8.28 -18.12
N ASN A 196 -13.57 7.14 -17.44
CA ASN A 196 -12.74 5.97 -17.74
C ASN A 196 -13.08 5.35 -19.10
N LEU A 197 -14.36 5.36 -19.50
CA LEU A 197 -14.80 4.86 -20.80
C LEU A 197 -14.24 5.66 -22.00
N ARG A 198 -13.82 6.92 -21.81
CA ARG A 198 -13.20 7.75 -22.86
C ARG A 198 -11.71 7.48 -23.07
N ARG A 199 -11.02 6.93 -22.06
CA ARG A 199 -9.55 6.70 -22.09
C ARG A 199 -9.16 5.35 -22.72
N LEU A 200 -10.14 4.49 -22.98
CA LEU A 200 -9.99 3.23 -23.72
C LEU A 200 -9.99 3.50 -25.23
#